data_AF-A0A7S3PVD6-F1
#
_entry.id   AF-A0A7S3PVD6-F1
#
_cell.length_a   1.000
_cell.length_b   1.000
_cell.length_c   1.000
_cell.angle_alpha   90.00
_cell.angle_beta   90.00
_cell.angle_gamma   90.00
#
_symmetry.space_group_name_H-M   'P 1'
#
loop_
_entity.id
_entity.type
_entity.pdbx_description
1 polymer ?
#
loop_
_entity_poly.entity_id
_entity_poly.type
_entity_poly.pdbx_seq_one_letter_code
_entity_poly.pdbx_strand_id
1 'polypeptide(L)'
;MYQSRRGNTAPNNVYAEKKSAGKGSIITLVMMIVGLICFSMFQYNALGQGVEHLHEQELNMQGMEMAEEEKIKQLQDQLKAVEIERDVARQKRSSLEKELKQHPVTEKGNSGDSDTKKALQTARDQFLGLEKSIQKRSKIDAIEKFGPGPHRVKIDIEFHPDEVPEGTEDSFIIEMAPLGLMPYTVNFFLEQVHRGHYDGCSFHRNAGHVVQGGPVENHLTKKGVNVRKPFSTSGYSSMAFQEYHKDFPHEKYTLGYAGRPGGPDFYVSVQDNTRNHGPGGQASYKVKSEADPCFAKVVEGHAAVDRMHTLSKQPGDYARMVHYVAIKKMSILDNNDK
;
A
#
# COMPACT_ATOMS: atom_id res chain seq x y z
N MET A 1 -5.43 -43.32 39.60
CA MET A 1 -6.64 -42.99 40.40
C MET A 1 -7.78 -42.82 39.39
N TYR A 2 -8.89 -43.56 39.34
CA TYR A 2 -9.65 -44.31 40.34
C TYR A 2 -10.51 -45.39 39.60
N GLN A 3 -10.56 -46.60 40.17
CA GLN A 3 -11.65 -47.61 40.20
C GLN A 3 -12.41 -47.98 38.89
N SER A 4 -12.35 -49.21 38.34
CA SER A 4 -12.78 -50.52 38.87
C SER A 4 -14.21 -50.54 39.43
N ARG A 5 -15.17 -51.13 38.67
CA ARG A 5 -16.31 -51.85 39.26
C ARG A 5 -16.75 -53.03 38.37
N ARG A 6 -16.73 -54.20 39.00
CA ARG A 6 -17.21 -55.49 38.52
C ARG A 6 -18.74 -55.61 38.65
N GLY A 7 -19.32 -56.43 37.78
CA GLY A 7 -20.21 -57.53 38.17
C GLY A 7 -21.70 -57.23 38.25
N ASN A 8 -22.51 -57.90 37.43
CA ASN A 8 -23.36 -59.00 37.93
C ASN A 8 -24.04 -59.74 36.77
N THR A 9 -23.87 -61.06 36.77
CA THR A 9 -24.65 -62.03 35.99
C THR A 9 -25.92 -62.40 36.77
N ALA A 10 -27.06 -62.46 36.09
CA ALA A 10 -28.25 -63.16 36.58
C ALA A 10 -28.80 -64.06 35.43
N PRO A 11 -29.16 -65.32 35.71
CA PRO A 11 -29.51 -66.29 34.69
C PRO A 11 -31.02 -66.34 34.38
N ASN A 12 -31.29 -66.79 33.16
CA ASN A 12 -32.41 -67.60 32.71
C ASN A 12 -33.78 -67.43 33.37
N ASN A 13 -34.74 -66.96 32.57
CA ASN A 13 -36.09 -67.52 32.62
C ASN A 13 -36.60 -67.80 31.20
N VAL A 14 -36.51 -69.08 30.84
CA VAL A 14 -37.10 -69.66 29.64
C VAL A 14 -38.55 -70.02 29.98
N TYR A 15 -39.50 -69.19 29.55
CA TYR A 15 -40.90 -69.57 29.45
C TYR A 15 -41.29 -69.56 27.97
N ALA A 16 -41.46 -70.77 27.44
CA ALA A 16 -41.94 -71.03 26.09
C ALA A 16 -43.45 -70.73 26.01
N GLU A 17 -43.80 -69.52 25.61
CA GLU A 17 -45.15 -69.20 25.13
C GLU A 17 -45.32 -69.75 23.71
N LYS A 18 -45.98 -70.91 23.58
CA LYS A 18 -46.61 -71.33 22.32
C LYS A 18 -47.83 -70.43 22.06
N LYS A 19 -47.62 -69.31 21.37
CA LYS A 19 -48.69 -68.47 20.83
C LYS A 19 -48.94 -68.81 19.37
N SER A 20 -50.22 -68.88 19.01
CA SER A 20 -50.75 -69.28 17.71
C SER A 20 -50.18 -68.42 16.58
N ALA A 21 -49.10 -68.89 15.98
CA ALA A 21 -48.57 -68.40 14.72
C ALA A 21 -49.53 -68.82 13.61
N GLY A 22 -50.21 -67.87 12.98
CA GLY A 22 -51.02 -68.20 11.81
C GLY A 22 -51.61 -67.01 11.07
N LYS A 23 -52.00 -65.92 11.75
CA LYS A 23 -52.62 -64.77 11.06
C LYS A 23 -52.05 -63.40 11.44
N GLY A 24 -51.64 -63.17 12.69
CA GLY A 24 -51.00 -61.90 13.09
C GLY A 24 -49.63 -61.65 12.44
N SER A 25 -48.85 -62.71 12.22
CA SER A 25 -47.49 -62.63 11.65
C SER A 25 -47.46 -62.08 10.22
N ILE A 26 -48.46 -62.42 9.39
CA ILE A 26 -48.54 -61.94 8.00
C ILE A 26 -48.85 -60.44 7.96
N ILE A 27 -49.75 -59.96 8.83
CA ILE A 27 -50.11 -58.53 8.89
C ILE A 27 -48.88 -57.70 9.32
N THR A 28 -48.14 -58.15 10.33
CA THR A 28 -46.91 -57.45 10.76
C THR A 28 -45.87 -57.41 9.65
N LEU A 29 -45.65 -58.52 8.94
CA LEU A 29 -44.72 -58.58 7.81
C LEU A 29 -45.11 -57.62 6.68
N VAL A 30 -46.39 -57.58 6.31
CA VAL A 30 -46.90 -56.65 5.28
C VAL A 30 -46.69 -55.20 5.70
N MET A 31 -46.98 -54.85 6.97
CA MET A 31 -46.76 -53.49 7.49
C MET A 31 -45.26 -53.12 7.51
N MET A 32 -44.36 -54.05 7.82
CA MET A 32 -42.92 -53.81 7.73
C MET A 32 -42.48 -53.56 6.28
N ILE A 33 -42.98 -54.33 5.33
CA ILE A 33 -42.66 -54.16 3.90
C ILE A 33 -43.16 -52.79 3.41
N VAL A 34 -44.40 -52.42 3.72
CA VAL A 34 -44.96 -51.11 3.36
C VAL A 34 -44.16 -49.98 4.02
N GLY A 35 -43.81 -50.11 5.31
CA GLY A 35 -42.98 -49.14 6.02
C GLY A 35 -41.60 -48.96 5.37
N LEU A 36 -40.95 -50.05 4.94
CA LEU A 36 -39.68 -49.99 4.21
C LEU A 36 -39.83 -49.31 2.85
N ILE A 37 -40.89 -49.63 2.09
CA ILE A 37 -41.16 -48.97 0.80
C ILE A 37 -41.39 -47.47 1.00
N CYS A 38 -42.22 -47.07 1.97
CA CYS A 38 -42.48 -45.66 2.27
C CYS A 38 -41.20 -44.93 2.73
N PHE A 39 -40.39 -45.57 3.57
CA PHE A 39 -39.12 -45.00 4.01
C PHE A 39 -38.13 -44.85 2.84
N SER A 40 -38.00 -45.84 1.97
CA SER A 40 -37.18 -45.75 0.77
C SER A 40 -37.68 -44.66 -0.19
N MET A 41 -38.99 -44.51 -0.37
CA MET A 41 -39.57 -43.42 -1.17
C MET A 41 -39.29 -42.04 -0.54
N PHE A 42 -39.38 -41.91 0.79
CA PHE A 42 -39.04 -40.68 1.50
C PHE A 42 -37.55 -40.34 1.34
N GLN A 43 -36.66 -41.32 1.52
CA GLN A 43 -35.22 -41.12 1.30
C GLN A 43 -34.92 -40.74 -0.15
N TYR A 44 -35.57 -41.37 -1.13
CA TYR A 44 -35.42 -41.04 -2.54
C TYR A 44 -35.87 -39.59 -2.84
N ASN A 45 -37.02 -39.17 -2.31
CA ASN A 45 -37.50 -37.80 -2.48
C ASN A 45 -36.60 -36.76 -1.80
N ALA A 46 -36.11 -37.05 -0.59
CA ALA A 46 -35.18 -36.17 0.12
C ALA A 46 -33.83 -36.04 -0.61
N LEU A 47 -33.31 -37.14 -1.17
CA LEU A 47 -32.12 -37.12 -2.02
C LEU A 47 -32.37 -36.33 -3.30
N GLY A 48 -33.54 -36.48 -3.92
CA GLY A 48 -33.94 -35.70 -5.10
C GLY A 48 -33.93 -34.20 -4.84
N GLN A 49 -34.57 -33.75 -3.76
CA GLN A 49 -34.56 -32.34 -3.35
C GLN A 49 -33.14 -31.82 -3.04
N GLY A 50 -32.31 -32.65 -2.41
CA GLY A 50 -30.91 -32.30 -2.14
C GLY A 50 -30.09 -32.11 -3.42
N VAL A 51 -30.29 -32.96 -4.43
CA VAL A 51 -29.63 -32.84 -5.73
C VAL A 51 -30.08 -31.58 -6.48
N GLU A 52 -31.38 -31.27 -6.48
CA GLU A 52 -31.90 -30.04 -7.08
C GLU A 52 -31.32 -28.77 -6.43
N HIS A 53 -31.26 -28.73 -5.10
CA HIS A 53 -30.68 -27.59 -4.37
C HIS A 53 -29.18 -27.42 -4.64
N LEU A 54 -28.42 -28.53 -4.67
CA LEU A 54 -26.98 -28.48 -5.01
C LEU A 54 -26.76 -27.99 -6.44
N HIS A 55 -27.60 -28.42 -7.39
CA HIS A 55 -27.51 -27.96 -8.77
C HIS A 55 -27.84 -26.47 -8.91
N GLU A 56 -28.85 -25.97 -8.21
CA GLU A 56 -29.16 -24.54 -8.15
C GLU A 56 -28.02 -23.73 -7.53
N GLN A 57 -27.39 -24.23 -6.46
CA GLN A 57 -26.24 -23.60 -5.84
C GLN A 57 -25.03 -23.55 -6.80
N GLU A 58 -24.78 -24.63 -7.55
CA GLU A 58 -23.71 -24.69 -8.56
C GLU A 58 -23.94 -23.66 -9.67
N LEU A 59 -25.17 -23.55 -10.20
CA LEU A 59 -25.52 -22.55 -11.20
C LEU A 59 -25.36 -21.12 -10.68
N ASN A 60 -25.73 -20.86 -9.43
CA ASN A 60 -25.54 -19.55 -8.80
C ASN A 60 -24.06 -19.20 -8.63
N MET A 61 -23.22 -20.17 -8.22
CA MET A 61 -21.77 -19.96 -8.10
C MET A 61 -21.13 -19.70 -9.47
N GLN A 62 -21.51 -20.45 -10.50
CA GLN A 62 -21.04 -20.21 -11.88
C GLN A 62 -21.46 -18.83 -12.39
N GLY A 63 -22.69 -18.39 -12.09
CA GLY A 63 -23.17 -17.05 -12.41
C GLY A 63 -22.36 -15.94 -11.72
N MET A 64 -22.01 -16.14 -10.44
CA MET A 64 -21.15 -15.21 -9.70
C MET A 64 -19.72 -15.16 -10.25
N GLU A 65 -19.14 -16.32 -10.59
CA GLU A 65 -17.80 -16.42 -11.16
C GLU A 65 -17.70 -15.68 -12.50
N MET A 66 -18.69 -15.88 -13.40
CA MET A 66 -18.74 -15.13 -14.67
C MET A 66 -18.89 -13.62 -14.47
N ALA A 67 -19.71 -13.19 -13.50
CA ALA A 67 -19.87 -11.77 -13.20
C ALA A 67 -18.58 -11.14 -12.62
N GLU A 68 -17.83 -11.90 -11.83
CA GLU A 68 -16.53 -11.48 -11.31
C GLU A 68 -15.48 -11.39 -12.42
N GLU A 69 -15.41 -12.38 -13.32
CA GLU A 69 -14.54 -12.35 -14.50
C GLU A 69 -14.83 -11.15 -15.42
N GLU A 70 -16.11 -10.85 -15.67
CA GLU A 70 -16.50 -9.69 -16.46
C GLU A 70 -16.05 -8.39 -15.80
N LYS A 71 -16.23 -8.27 -14.47
CA LYS A 71 -15.78 -7.10 -13.71
C LYS A 71 -14.26 -6.95 -13.73
N ILE A 72 -13.52 -8.05 -13.60
CA ILE A 72 -12.05 -8.04 -13.72
C ILE A 72 -11.64 -7.53 -15.11
N LYS A 73 -12.31 -8.01 -16.17
CA LYS A 73 -12.03 -7.56 -17.55
C LYS A 73 -12.32 -6.07 -17.73
N GLN A 74 -13.46 -5.58 -17.24
CA GLN A 74 -13.80 -4.15 -17.29
C GLN A 74 -12.76 -3.29 -16.57
N LEU A 75 -12.30 -3.71 -15.40
CA LEU A 75 -11.25 -3.00 -14.65
C LEU A 75 -9.90 -3.02 -15.38
N GLN A 76 -9.54 -4.13 -16.03
CA GLN A 76 -8.33 -4.22 -16.84
C GLN A 76 -8.37 -3.27 -18.05
N ASP A 77 -9.52 -3.14 -18.70
CA ASP A 77 -9.69 -2.22 -19.84
C ASP A 77 -9.65 -0.75 -19.39
N GLN A 78 -10.26 -0.43 -18.24
CA GLN A 78 -10.14 0.89 -17.61
C GLN A 78 -8.69 1.22 -17.24
N LEU A 79 -7.94 0.27 -16.68
CA LEU A 79 -6.54 0.45 -16.32
C LEU A 79 -5.69 0.76 -17.56
N LYS A 80 -5.88 0.00 -18.65
CA LYS A 80 -5.19 0.27 -19.93
C LYS A 80 -5.50 1.65 -20.48
N ALA A 81 -6.75 2.11 -20.39
CA ALA A 81 -7.13 3.44 -20.84
C ALA A 81 -6.40 4.55 -20.06
N VAL A 82 -6.32 4.40 -18.73
CA VAL A 82 -5.58 5.33 -17.85
C VAL A 82 -4.07 5.31 -18.14
N GLU A 83 -3.49 4.14 -18.39
CA GLU A 83 -2.07 4.03 -18.76
C GLU A 83 -1.75 4.75 -20.07
N ILE A 84 -2.62 4.62 -21.08
CA ILE A 84 -2.48 5.36 -22.35
C ILE A 84 -2.57 6.86 -22.10
N GLU A 85 -3.54 7.34 -21.32
CA GLU A 85 -3.70 8.76 -21.01
C GLU A 85 -2.47 9.32 -20.27
N ARG A 86 -1.94 8.57 -19.30
CA ARG A 86 -0.71 8.92 -18.58
C ARG A 86 0.48 9.04 -19.53
N ASP A 87 0.64 8.09 -20.45
CA ASP A 87 1.77 8.09 -21.38
C ASP A 87 1.66 9.24 -22.40
N VAL A 88 0.44 9.56 -22.87
CA VAL A 88 0.16 10.75 -23.69
C VAL A 88 0.50 12.04 -22.93
N ALA A 89 0.08 12.15 -21.66
CA ALA A 89 0.40 13.30 -20.82
C ALA A 89 1.91 13.44 -20.61
N ARG A 90 2.63 12.33 -20.43
CA ARG A 90 4.10 12.31 -20.30
C ARG A 90 4.80 12.75 -21.59
N GLN A 91 4.32 12.29 -22.75
CA GLN A 91 4.85 12.72 -24.05
C GLN A 91 4.59 14.21 -24.29
N LYS A 92 3.37 14.70 -24.02
CA LYS A 92 3.01 16.12 -24.12
C LYS A 92 3.84 17.00 -23.18
N ARG A 93 4.11 16.55 -21.96
CA ARG A 93 5.02 17.24 -21.03
C ARG A 93 6.44 17.30 -21.58
N SER A 94 6.95 16.19 -22.10
CA SER A 94 8.30 16.11 -22.67
C SER A 94 8.46 17.01 -23.91
N SER A 95 7.45 17.09 -24.78
CA SER A 95 7.47 17.99 -25.93
C SER A 95 7.42 19.46 -25.50
N LEU A 96 6.52 19.82 -24.58
CA LEU A 96 6.44 21.17 -24.02
C LEU A 96 7.75 21.59 -23.36
N GLU A 97 8.40 20.68 -22.62
CA GLU A 97 9.69 20.96 -21.98
C GLU A 97 10.81 21.17 -23.01
N LYS A 98 10.79 20.44 -24.13
CA LYS A 98 11.74 20.64 -25.23
C LYS A 98 11.52 21.99 -25.93
N GLU A 99 10.27 22.34 -26.21
CA GLU A 99 9.91 23.65 -26.78
C GLU A 99 10.36 24.80 -25.86
N LEU A 100 10.12 24.67 -24.55
CA LEU A 100 10.54 25.65 -23.55
C LEU A 100 12.07 25.81 -23.50
N LYS A 101 12.82 24.73 -23.77
CA LYS A 101 14.30 24.76 -23.81
C LYS A 101 14.84 25.39 -25.10
N GLN A 102 14.15 25.22 -26.22
CA GLN A 102 14.56 25.79 -27.51
C GLN A 102 14.27 27.29 -27.60
N HIS A 103 13.24 27.75 -26.90
CA HIS A 103 12.88 29.16 -26.80
C HIS A 103 13.03 29.63 -25.35
N PRO A 104 14.26 29.76 -24.81
CA PRO A 104 14.44 30.35 -23.51
C PRO A 104 13.84 31.75 -23.57
N VAL A 105 12.79 31.96 -22.78
CA VAL A 105 12.12 33.26 -22.64
C VAL A 105 13.14 34.23 -22.07
N THR A 106 13.91 34.84 -22.95
CA THR A 106 14.77 35.95 -22.59
C THR A 106 13.83 37.13 -22.43
N GLU A 107 13.65 37.57 -21.19
CA GLU A 107 12.74 38.67 -20.80
C GLU A 107 13.04 40.01 -21.51
N LYS A 108 14.05 40.08 -22.39
CA LYS A 108 14.51 41.29 -23.06
C LYS A 108 14.14 41.42 -24.55
N GLY A 109 13.42 40.47 -25.13
CA GLY A 109 12.99 40.53 -26.54
C GLY A 109 11.58 41.08 -26.73
N ASN A 110 11.45 42.38 -26.98
CA ASN A 110 10.21 43.01 -27.46
C ASN A 110 9.78 42.37 -28.79
N SER A 111 8.48 42.10 -28.93
CA SER A 111 7.72 41.60 -30.11
C SER A 111 7.69 40.09 -30.42
N GLY A 112 8.23 39.21 -29.57
CA GLY A 112 8.05 37.76 -29.69
C GLY A 112 6.59 37.30 -29.50
N ASP A 113 5.92 37.11 -30.64
CA ASP A 113 4.71 36.34 -30.96
C ASP A 113 3.68 36.13 -29.82
N SER A 114 2.59 36.90 -29.86
CA SER A 114 1.48 36.81 -28.90
C SER A 114 0.89 35.41 -28.80
N ASP A 115 0.95 34.66 -29.89
CA ASP A 115 0.32 33.34 -29.99
C ASP A 115 1.11 32.30 -29.20
N THR A 116 2.45 32.36 -29.22
CA THR A 116 3.32 31.49 -28.42
C THR A 116 3.10 31.72 -26.92
N LYS A 117 3.00 32.98 -26.47
CA LYS A 117 2.71 33.30 -25.06
C LYS A 117 1.33 32.78 -24.63
N LYS A 118 0.33 32.93 -25.49
CA LYS A 118 -1.04 32.44 -25.23
C LYS A 118 -1.10 30.92 -25.17
N ALA A 119 -0.38 30.22 -26.05
CA ALA A 119 -0.28 28.76 -26.03
C ALA A 119 0.39 28.24 -24.76
N LEU A 120 1.51 28.85 -24.34
CA LEU A 120 2.21 28.49 -23.11
C LEU A 120 1.35 28.73 -21.86
N GLN A 121 0.64 29.86 -21.83
CA GLN A 121 -0.30 30.15 -20.75
C GLN A 121 -1.42 29.11 -20.69
N THR A 122 -2.00 28.75 -21.84
CA THR A 122 -3.05 27.72 -21.93
C THR A 122 -2.54 26.36 -21.44
N ALA A 123 -1.32 25.96 -21.84
CA ALA A 123 -0.71 24.71 -21.40
C ALA A 123 -0.45 24.72 -19.87
N ARG A 124 0.00 25.86 -19.33
CA ARG A 124 0.17 26.05 -17.89
C ARG A 124 -1.15 25.93 -17.13
N ASP A 125 -2.21 26.56 -17.63
CA ASP A 125 -3.54 26.51 -17.01
C ASP A 125 -4.13 25.09 -17.06
N GLN A 126 -3.93 24.37 -18.17
CA GLN A 126 -4.30 22.95 -18.29
C GLN A 126 -3.54 22.09 -17.27
N PHE A 127 -2.23 22.31 -17.12
CA PHE A 127 -1.40 21.59 -16.15
C PHE A 127 -1.85 21.85 -14.71
N LEU A 128 -2.08 23.12 -14.34
CA LEU A 128 -2.60 23.49 -13.02
C LEU A 128 -3.99 22.89 -12.75
N GLY A 129 -4.84 22.79 -13.78
CA GLY A 129 -6.13 22.11 -13.68
C GLY A 129 -5.99 20.60 -13.41
N LEU A 130 -5.02 19.95 -14.06
CA LEU A 130 -4.71 18.54 -13.84
C LEU A 130 -4.15 18.30 -12.43
N GLU A 131 -3.20 19.11 -11.97
CA GLU A 131 -2.66 19.02 -10.60
C GLU A 131 -3.77 19.10 -9.56
N LYS A 132 -4.65 20.11 -9.64
CA LYS A 132 -5.80 20.25 -8.73
C LYS A 132 -6.73 19.05 -8.75
N SER A 133 -6.94 18.45 -9.93
CA SER A 133 -7.78 17.26 -10.08
C SER A 133 -7.14 16.04 -9.41
N ILE A 134 -5.82 15.85 -9.58
CA ILE A 134 -5.04 14.79 -8.93
C ILE A 134 -5.03 14.99 -7.41
N GLN A 135 -4.82 16.21 -6.92
CA GLN A 135 -4.87 16.54 -5.50
C GLN A 135 -6.24 16.23 -4.90
N LYS A 136 -7.32 16.67 -5.56
CA LYS A 136 -8.70 16.40 -5.11
C LYS A 136 -8.97 14.89 -5.04
N ARG A 137 -8.61 14.15 -6.08
CA ARG A 137 -8.82 12.69 -6.12
C ARG A 137 -7.99 11.98 -5.05
N SER A 138 -6.71 12.34 -4.92
CA SER A 138 -5.81 11.76 -3.91
C SER A 138 -6.29 12.02 -2.48
N LYS A 139 -6.87 13.20 -2.21
CA LYS A 139 -7.52 13.50 -0.94
C LYS A 139 -8.68 12.55 -0.65
N ILE A 140 -9.55 12.32 -1.63
CA ILE A 140 -10.69 11.41 -1.50
C ILE A 140 -10.19 9.99 -1.24
N ASP A 141 -9.26 9.50 -2.06
CA ASP A 141 -8.71 8.14 -1.93
C ASP A 141 -8.04 7.95 -0.56
N ALA A 142 -7.26 8.93 -0.09
CA ALA A 142 -6.64 8.86 1.23
C ALA A 142 -7.67 8.84 2.37
N ILE A 143 -8.75 9.61 2.27
CA ILE A 143 -9.83 9.63 3.28
C ILE A 143 -10.60 8.31 3.28
N GLU A 144 -10.97 7.81 2.10
CA GLU A 144 -11.72 6.56 1.95
C GLU A 144 -10.92 5.36 2.47
N LYS A 145 -9.61 5.34 2.23
CA LYS A 145 -8.76 4.20 2.56
C LYS A 145 -8.11 4.27 3.94
N PHE A 146 -7.66 5.45 4.37
CA PHE A 146 -6.88 5.64 5.59
C PHE A 146 -7.57 6.55 6.62
N GLY A 147 -8.79 7.01 6.34
CA GLY A 147 -9.53 7.93 7.19
C GLY A 147 -9.10 9.39 7.07
N PRO A 148 -9.73 10.32 7.81
CA PRO A 148 -9.52 11.77 7.67
C PRO A 148 -8.15 12.27 8.16
N GLY A 149 -7.39 11.43 8.87
CA GLY A 149 -6.14 11.80 9.54
C GLY A 149 -6.34 12.49 10.90
N PRO A 150 -5.27 13.00 11.54
CA PRO A 150 -3.89 12.99 11.04
C PRO A 150 -3.35 11.57 10.92
N HIS A 151 -2.76 11.24 9.76
CA HIS A 151 -2.19 9.91 9.54
C HIS A 151 -0.82 9.82 10.20
N ARG A 152 -0.54 8.69 10.86
CA ARG A 152 0.75 8.41 11.48
C ARG A 152 1.33 7.12 10.92
N VAL A 153 2.65 7.10 10.76
CA VAL A 153 3.40 5.92 10.33
C VAL A 153 4.51 5.66 11.33
N LYS A 154 4.54 4.45 11.89
CA LYS A 154 5.68 3.96 12.66
C LYS A 154 6.70 3.34 11.70
N ILE A 155 7.96 3.70 11.88
CA ILE A 155 9.08 3.17 11.11
C ILE A 155 9.98 2.40 12.07
N ASP A 156 9.98 1.08 11.95
CA ASP A 156 10.87 0.19 12.69
C ASP A 156 12.19 0.05 11.91
N ILE A 157 13.31 0.38 12.55
CA ILE A 157 14.63 0.37 11.92
C ILE A 157 15.60 -0.58 12.61
N GLU A 158 16.62 -1.00 11.86
CA GLU A 158 17.74 -1.77 12.40
C GLU A 158 19.08 -1.20 11.94
N PHE A 159 19.93 -0.85 12.91
CA PHE A 159 21.32 -0.51 12.70
C PHE A 159 22.14 -1.78 12.45
N HIS A 160 23.15 -1.66 11.60
CA HIS A 160 24.11 -2.75 11.41
C HIS A 160 24.87 -3.02 12.72
N PRO A 161 25.08 -4.28 13.12
CA PRO A 161 25.81 -4.62 14.35
C PRO A 161 27.22 -4.01 14.45
N ASP A 162 27.90 -3.83 13.32
CA ASP A 162 29.23 -3.23 13.28
C ASP A 162 29.25 -1.70 13.50
N GLU A 163 28.11 -1.02 13.35
CA GLU A 163 28.03 0.44 13.57
C GLU A 163 27.69 0.79 15.03
N VAL A 164 27.06 -0.13 15.77
CA VAL A 164 26.54 0.16 17.11
C VAL A 164 26.82 -0.98 18.09
N PRO A 165 27.46 -0.69 19.25
CA PRO A 165 27.85 -1.73 20.20
C PRO A 165 26.67 -2.33 20.99
N GLU A 166 25.60 -1.56 21.19
CA GLU A 166 24.40 -1.99 21.93
C GLU A 166 23.12 -1.53 21.21
N GLY A 167 22.09 -2.39 21.24
CA GLY A 167 20.75 -2.11 20.72
C GLY A 167 20.73 -1.80 19.22
N THR A 168 20.58 -2.82 18.38
CA THR A 168 20.48 -2.64 16.93
C THR A 168 19.11 -2.16 16.49
N GLU A 169 18.07 -2.35 17.30
CA GLU A 169 16.70 -1.98 16.95
C GLU A 169 16.31 -0.62 17.54
N ASP A 170 15.57 0.16 16.75
CA ASP A 170 14.98 1.43 17.19
C ASP A 170 13.70 1.70 16.37
N SER A 171 12.94 2.74 16.74
CA SER A 171 11.79 3.15 15.94
C SER A 171 11.48 4.63 16.12
N PHE A 172 10.82 5.22 15.13
CA PHE A 172 10.29 6.57 15.22
C PHE A 172 8.92 6.67 14.54
N ILE A 173 8.12 7.65 14.95
CA ILE A 173 6.79 7.88 14.40
C ILE A 173 6.80 9.21 13.65
N ILE A 174 6.28 9.17 12.42
CA ILE A 174 6.04 10.34 11.61
C ILE A 174 4.54 10.63 11.52
N GLU A 175 4.19 11.90 11.57
CA GLU A 175 2.84 12.41 11.33
C GLU A 175 2.81 13.09 9.96
N MET A 176 1.87 12.67 9.12
CA MET A 176 1.71 13.23 7.78
C MET A 176 1.25 14.69 7.83
N ALA A 177 1.60 15.45 6.81
CA ALA A 177 1.02 16.77 6.57
C ALA A 177 -0.52 16.66 6.44
N PRO A 178 -1.28 17.69 6.83
CA PRO A 178 -2.72 17.67 6.62
C PRO A 178 -3.08 17.46 5.13
N LEU A 179 -4.08 16.61 4.85
CA LEU A 179 -4.60 16.41 3.49
C LEU A 179 -5.18 17.68 2.86
N GLY A 180 -5.39 18.75 3.63
CA GLY A 180 -5.74 20.07 3.08
C GLY A 180 -4.57 20.79 2.43
N LEU A 181 -3.33 20.43 2.78
CA LEU A 181 -2.11 21.09 2.33
C LEU A 181 -1.37 20.26 1.29
N MET A 182 -1.24 18.95 1.52
CA MET A 182 -0.39 18.04 0.73
C MET A 182 -1.12 16.72 0.36
N PRO A 183 -2.37 16.74 -0.15
CA PRO A 183 -3.14 15.53 -0.37
C PRO A 183 -2.52 14.51 -1.32
N TYR A 184 -1.84 14.97 -2.38
CA TYR A 184 -1.27 14.07 -3.38
C TYR A 184 -0.06 13.33 -2.82
N THR A 185 0.92 14.05 -2.29
CA THR A 185 2.15 13.47 -1.76
C THR A 185 1.89 12.59 -0.53
N VAL A 186 0.96 13.00 0.35
CA VAL A 186 0.57 12.16 1.50
C VAL A 186 -0.07 10.85 1.04
N ASN A 187 -1.03 10.91 0.12
CA ASN A 187 -1.64 9.69 -0.44
C ASN A 187 -0.60 8.80 -1.12
N PHE A 188 0.29 9.39 -1.92
CA PHE A 188 1.37 8.68 -2.61
C PHE A 188 2.30 7.93 -1.62
N PHE A 189 2.68 8.57 -0.52
CA PHE A 189 3.50 7.93 0.53
C PHE A 189 2.73 6.83 1.27
N LEU A 190 1.49 7.10 1.70
CA LEU A 190 0.67 6.12 2.42
C LEU A 190 0.38 4.87 1.57
N GLU A 191 0.18 5.01 0.26
CA GLU A 191 0.04 3.86 -0.64
C GLU A 191 1.29 2.97 -0.68
N GLN A 192 2.49 3.57 -0.68
CA GLN A 192 3.75 2.82 -0.65
C GLN A 192 3.93 2.08 0.67
N VAL A 193 3.59 2.72 1.80
CA VAL A 193 3.63 2.10 3.13
C VAL A 193 2.60 0.96 3.22
N HIS A 194 1.35 1.21 2.83
CA HIS A 194 0.28 0.21 2.86
C HIS A 194 0.61 -1.06 2.05
N ARG A 195 1.36 -0.90 0.95
CA ARG A 195 1.80 -2.01 0.10
C ARG A 195 3.09 -2.67 0.59
N GLY A 196 3.67 -2.22 1.70
CA GLY A 196 4.94 -2.72 2.24
C GLY A 196 6.13 -2.46 1.32
N HIS A 197 6.08 -1.46 0.44
CA HIS A 197 7.17 -1.23 -0.53
C HIS A 197 8.48 -0.83 0.15
N TYR A 198 8.41 -0.16 1.31
CA TYR A 198 9.58 0.24 2.08
C TYR A 198 10.12 -0.86 3.01
N ASP A 199 9.44 -2.00 3.15
CA ASP A 199 9.90 -3.09 4.00
C ASP A 199 11.14 -3.75 3.36
N GLY A 200 12.24 -3.81 4.12
CA GLY A 200 13.54 -4.28 3.62
C GLY A 200 14.32 -3.25 2.80
N CYS A 201 13.84 -2.00 2.69
CA CYS A 201 14.59 -0.86 2.15
C CYS A 201 15.58 -0.30 3.18
N SER A 202 16.26 0.82 2.89
CA SER A 202 17.22 1.38 3.84
C SER A 202 17.40 2.88 3.79
N PHE A 203 17.86 3.43 4.92
CA PHE A 203 18.59 4.70 4.94
C PHE A 203 20.03 4.45 4.53
N HIS A 204 20.41 5.03 3.39
CA HIS A 204 21.65 4.69 2.68
C HIS A 204 22.59 5.88 2.50
N ARG A 205 22.15 7.09 2.84
CA ARG A 205 22.91 8.33 2.64
C ARG A 205 22.70 9.30 3.79
N ASN A 206 23.80 9.92 4.23
CA ASN A 206 23.83 10.96 5.25
C ASN A 206 24.50 12.21 4.67
N ALA A 207 23.70 13.15 4.16
CA ALA A 207 24.16 14.32 3.40
C ALA A 207 24.50 15.54 4.27
N GLY A 208 24.72 15.35 5.57
CA GLY A 208 25.03 16.44 6.52
C GLY A 208 23.79 17.23 6.97
N HIS A 209 22.86 17.56 6.07
CA HIS A 209 21.64 18.31 6.37
C HIS A 209 20.37 17.45 6.31
N VAL A 210 20.47 16.24 5.78
CA VAL A 210 19.40 15.23 5.72
C VAL A 210 19.97 13.82 5.85
N VAL A 211 19.15 12.88 6.35
CA VAL A 211 19.35 11.44 6.22
C VAL A 211 18.35 10.91 5.19
N GLN A 212 18.84 10.26 4.13
CA GLN A 212 18.03 9.83 2.99
C GLN A 212 17.84 8.31 2.98
N GLY A 213 16.61 7.87 2.78
CA GLY A 213 16.21 6.48 2.63
C GLY A 213 15.44 6.20 1.33
N GLY A 214 15.33 4.92 0.97
CA GLY A 214 14.70 4.50 -0.28
C GLY A 214 15.03 3.05 -0.64
N PRO A 215 14.68 2.59 -1.86
CA PRO A 215 14.79 1.20 -2.28
C PRO A 215 16.22 0.79 -2.59
N VAL A 216 16.99 0.66 -1.51
CA VAL A 216 18.37 0.18 -1.49
C VAL A 216 18.43 -0.99 -0.51
N GLU A 217 18.97 -2.12 -0.97
CA GLU A 217 19.15 -3.35 -0.19
C GLU A 217 20.06 -3.10 1.03
N ASN A 218 19.83 -3.82 2.13
CA ASN A 218 20.59 -3.74 3.39
C ASN A 218 20.97 -5.14 3.92
N HIS A 219 21.54 -5.21 5.12
CA HIS A 219 22.02 -6.46 5.74
C HIS A 219 20.92 -7.48 6.09
N LEU A 220 19.66 -7.06 6.16
CA LEU A 220 18.49 -7.92 6.35
C LEU A 220 17.84 -8.33 5.02
N THR A 221 18.17 -7.66 3.91
CA THR A 221 17.59 -7.99 2.61
C THR A 221 18.08 -9.37 2.16
N LYS A 222 17.14 -10.27 1.86
CA LYS A 222 17.49 -11.60 1.31
C LYS A 222 18.22 -11.43 -0.02
N LYS A 223 19.32 -12.17 -0.20
CA LYS A 223 20.12 -12.14 -1.42
C LYS A 223 19.24 -12.38 -2.66
N GLY A 224 19.36 -11.49 -3.65
CA GLY A 224 18.62 -11.56 -4.92
C GLY A 224 17.24 -10.91 -4.91
N VAL A 225 16.79 -10.35 -3.78
CA VAL A 225 15.55 -9.57 -3.72
C VAL A 225 15.79 -8.16 -4.26
N ASN A 226 15.13 -7.83 -5.38
CA ASN A 226 15.14 -6.47 -5.92
C ASN A 226 14.09 -5.60 -5.22
N VAL A 227 14.51 -4.84 -4.21
CA VAL A 227 13.63 -3.95 -3.42
C VAL A 227 13.08 -2.76 -4.22
N ARG A 228 13.63 -2.45 -5.41
CA ARG A 228 13.12 -1.39 -6.30
C ARG A 228 11.98 -1.89 -7.20
N LYS A 229 11.92 -3.19 -7.50
CA LYS A 229 10.91 -3.78 -8.40
C LYS A 229 9.48 -3.43 -7.98
N PRO A 230 9.06 -3.59 -6.71
CA PRO A 230 7.69 -3.28 -6.27
C PRO A 230 7.25 -1.85 -6.64
N PHE A 231 8.11 -0.84 -6.43
CA PHE A 231 7.81 0.55 -6.79
C PHE A 231 7.60 0.73 -8.28
N SER A 232 8.47 0.14 -9.12
CA SER A 232 8.36 0.27 -10.57
C SER A 232 7.15 -0.45 -11.14
N THR A 233 6.82 -1.65 -10.65
CA THR A 233 5.69 -2.44 -11.16
C THR A 233 4.33 -1.90 -10.73
N SER A 234 4.28 -1.09 -9.68
CA SER A 234 3.05 -0.49 -9.15
C SER A 234 2.86 0.99 -9.51
N GLY A 235 3.79 1.58 -10.28
CA GLY A 235 3.72 2.98 -10.70
C GLY A 235 4.12 3.99 -9.62
N TYR A 236 4.79 3.56 -8.56
CA TYR A 236 5.27 4.43 -7.46
C TYR A 236 6.78 4.72 -7.53
N SER A 237 7.39 4.58 -8.71
CA SER A 237 8.82 4.92 -8.91
C SER A 237 9.09 6.41 -9.03
N SER A 238 8.07 7.24 -9.23
CA SER A 238 8.20 8.69 -9.27
C SER A 238 6.83 9.36 -9.15
N MET A 239 6.78 10.54 -8.53
CA MET A 239 5.60 11.39 -8.46
C MET A 239 5.27 12.04 -9.82
N ALA A 240 4.01 12.43 -10.00
CA ALA A 240 3.51 13.14 -11.17
C ALA A 240 3.99 14.60 -11.22
N PHE A 241 4.00 15.27 -10.06
CA PHE A 241 4.47 16.65 -9.87
C PHE A 241 4.99 16.85 -8.43
N GLN A 242 5.70 17.95 -8.21
CA GLN A 242 6.20 18.31 -6.88
C GLN A 242 5.15 19.16 -6.16
N GLU A 243 4.34 18.52 -5.32
CA GLU A 243 3.39 19.21 -4.45
C GLU A 243 4.15 19.91 -3.32
N TYR A 244 3.87 21.18 -3.08
CA TYR A 244 4.49 21.92 -1.98
C TYR A 244 3.51 22.93 -1.39
N HIS A 245 3.51 23.07 -0.07
CA HIS A 245 2.73 24.06 0.65
C HIS A 245 3.62 24.86 1.60
N LYS A 246 3.56 26.20 1.52
CA LYS A 246 4.39 27.10 2.34
C LYS A 246 4.15 26.98 3.84
N ASP A 247 2.95 26.57 4.24
CA ASP A 247 2.58 26.35 5.65
C ASP A 247 3.00 24.96 6.17
N PHE A 248 3.70 24.17 5.34
CA PHE A 248 4.36 22.93 5.74
C PHE A 248 5.80 22.91 5.21
N PRO A 249 6.68 23.81 5.71
CA PRO A 249 8.03 23.99 5.18
C PRO A 249 9.00 22.86 5.61
N HIS A 250 10.23 22.88 5.08
CA HIS A 250 11.25 21.87 5.37
C HIS A 250 12.02 22.17 6.66
N GLU A 251 11.36 22.08 7.81
CA GLU A 251 11.99 22.30 9.11
C GLU A 251 12.83 21.09 9.58
N LYS A 252 13.53 21.24 10.72
CA LYS A 252 14.19 20.10 11.36
C LYS A 252 13.15 19.01 11.67
N TYR A 253 13.51 17.76 11.37
CA TYR A 253 12.68 16.56 11.50
C TYR A 253 11.48 16.47 10.55
N THR A 254 11.37 17.32 9.54
CA THR A 254 10.41 17.08 8.46
C THR A 254 10.93 16.05 7.46
N LEU A 255 10.02 15.47 6.70
CA LEU A 255 10.33 14.53 5.63
C LEU A 255 9.96 15.09 4.28
N GLY A 256 10.82 14.84 3.30
CA GLY A 256 10.55 15.17 1.92
C GLY A 256 11.02 14.13 0.91
N TYR A 257 10.52 14.21 -0.32
CA TYR A 257 10.95 13.34 -1.40
C TYR A 257 12.22 13.89 -2.06
N ALA A 258 13.20 13.01 -2.28
CA ALA A 258 14.39 13.32 -3.06
C ALA A 258 14.12 13.18 -4.56
N GLY A 259 14.82 13.98 -5.37
CA GLY A 259 14.80 13.88 -6.83
C GLY A 259 13.70 14.71 -7.50
N ARG A 260 13.78 14.84 -8.83
CA ARG A 260 12.85 15.64 -9.66
C ARG A 260 12.54 14.94 -11.00
N PRO A 261 11.32 14.38 -11.18
CA PRO A 261 10.25 14.25 -10.18
C PRO A 261 10.68 13.39 -8.99
N GLY A 262 10.15 13.67 -7.80
CA GLY A 262 10.57 13.00 -6.57
C GLY A 262 10.06 11.57 -6.43
N GLY A 263 10.64 10.82 -5.50
CA GLY A 263 10.29 9.43 -5.19
C GLY A 263 11.10 8.39 -5.99
N PRO A 264 11.21 7.14 -5.49
CA PRO A 264 10.73 6.66 -4.19
C PRO A 264 11.66 7.03 -3.01
N ASP A 265 12.84 7.59 -3.30
CA ASP A 265 13.77 8.05 -2.28
C ASP A 265 13.18 9.24 -1.51
N PHE A 266 13.22 9.18 -0.18
CA PHE A 266 12.77 10.23 0.72
C PHE A 266 13.89 10.58 1.71
N TYR A 267 13.75 11.67 2.44
CA TYR A 267 14.72 12.07 3.45
C TYR A 267 14.04 12.61 4.70
N VAL A 268 14.78 12.58 5.80
CA VAL A 268 14.47 13.28 7.05
C VAL A 268 15.45 14.44 7.21
N SER A 269 14.94 15.65 7.35
CA SER A 269 15.73 16.85 7.66
C SER A 269 16.31 16.76 9.07
N VAL A 270 17.61 16.99 9.21
CA VAL A 270 18.28 17.06 10.54
C VAL A 270 18.57 18.49 10.97
N GLN A 271 18.15 19.47 10.16
CA GLN A 271 18.20 20.91 10.42
C GLN A 271 17.09 21.59 9.62
N ASP A 272 16.87 22.89 9.82
CA ASP A 272 15.98 23.66 8.96
C ASP A 272 16.57 23.77 7.53
N ASN A 273 15.86 23.18 6.58
CA ASN A 273 16.17 23.14 5.16
C ASN A 273 15.13 23.90 4.32
N THR A 274 14.29 24.75 4.93
CA THR A 274 13.22 25.49 4.24
C THR A 274 13.74 26.25 3.02
N ARG A 275 14.92 26.86 3.12
CA ARG A 275 15.55 27.55 1.98
C ARG A 275 16.18 26.60 0.96
N ASN A 276 16.75 25.48 1.41
CA ASN A 276 17.50 24.57 0.54
C ASN A 276 16.57 23.69 -0.31
N HIS A 277 15.48 23.22 0.31
CA HIS A 277 14.52 22.27 -0.27
C HIS A 277 13.16 22.90 -0.57
N GLY A 278 12.89 24.13 -0.12
CA GLY A 278 11.68 24.88 -0.46
C GLY A 278 11.73 25.60 -1.82
N PRO A 279 10.74 26.48 -2.10
CA PRO A 279 10.68 27.25 -3.34
C PRO A 279 11.90 28.16 -3.48
N GLY A 280 12.48 28.21 -4.68
CA GLY A 280 13.78 28.87 -4.88
C GLY A 280 14.98 27.93 -4.72
N GLY A 281 14.72 26.64 -4.45
CA GLY A 281 15.66 25.63 -3.94
C GLY A 281 16.91 25.30 -4.76
N GLN A 282 17.65 24.29 -4.29
CA GLN A 282 18.99 23.83 -4.70
C GLN A 282 19.45 24.32 -6.08
N ALA A 283 20.47 25.19 -6.10
CA ALA A 283 20.97 25.92 -7.29
C ALA A 283 21.32 25.05 -8.52
N SER A 284 21.33 23.73 -8.35
CA SER A 284 21.53 22.71 -9.38
C SER A 284 20.33 22.49 -10.32
N TYR A 285 19.13 23.00 -10.02
CA TYR A 285 17.94 22.71 -10.83
C TYR A 285 17.55 23.83 -11.81
N LYS A 286 17.08 23.42 -12.99
CA LYS A 286 16.71 24.33 -14.10
C LYS A 286 15.48 25.18 -13.78
N VAL A 287 14.59 24.67 -12.92
CA VAL A 287 13.37 25.36 -12.49
C VAL A 287 13.58 25.82 -11.05
N LYS A 288 14.10 27.06 -10.89
CA LYS A 288 14.41 27.65 -9.58
C LYS A 288 13.20 27.64 -8.63
N SER A 289 11.97 27.67 -9.14
CA SER A 289 10.75 27.75 -8.33
C SER A 289 10.23 26.42 -7.81
N GLU A 290 10.76 25.28 -8.27
CA GLU A 290 10.24 23.98 -7.87
C GLU A 290 10.85 23.60 -6.51
N ALA A 291 10.00 23.26 -5.54
CA ALA A 291 10.38 22.82 -4.21
C ALA A 291 10.33 21.29 -4.14
N ASP A 292 11.06 20.69 -3.21
CA ASP A 292 10.85 19.29 -2.87
C ASP A 292 9.56 19.17 -2.04
N PRO A 293 8.74 18.12 -2.21
CA PRO A 293 7.56 17.93 -1.38
C PRO A 293 7.93 17.66 0.06
N CYS A 294 7.41 18.45 0.99
CA CYS A 294 7.50 18.22 2.43
C CYS A 294 6.17 17.64 2.91
N PHE A 295 6.15 16.39 3.36
CA PHE A 295 4.88 15.65 3.50
C PHE A 295 4.67 15.00 4.86
N ALA A 296 5.67 15.02 5.75
CA ALA A 296 5.53 14.52 7.11
C ALA A 296 6.53 15.20 8.06
N LYS A 297 6.37 14.93 9.35
CA LYS A 297 7.32 15.31 10.41
C LYS A 297 7.47 14.19 11.42
N VAL A 298 8.66 14.00 11.97
CA VAL A 298 8.88 13.08 13.09
C VAL A 298 8.26 13.68 14.34
N VAL A 299 7.33 12.95 14.96
CA VAL A 299 6.63 13.36 16.20
C VAL A 299 7.12 12.60 17.43
N GLU A 300 7.69 11.41 17.25
CA GLU A 300 8.28 10.60 18.32
C GLU A 300 9.54 9.90 17.79
N GLY A 301 10.51 9.63 18.67
CA GLY A 301 11.74 8.92 18.30
C GLY A 301 12.81 9.77 17.59
N HIS A 302 12.90 11.07 17.91
CA HIS A 302 13.97 11.95 17.36
C HIS A 302 15.38 11.40 17.59
N ALA A 303 15.61 10.74 18.73
CA ALA A 303 16.89 10.10 19.06
C ALA A 303 17.33 9.05 18.02
N ALA A 304 16.38 8.30 17.44
CA ALA A 304 16.67 7.33 16.38
C ALA A 304 17.21 8.04 15.12
N VAL A 305 16.61 9.17 14.75
CA VAL A 305 17.04 9.99 13.59
C VAL A 305 18.39 10.64 13.85
N ASP A 306 18.59 11.22 15.04
CA ASP A 306 19.86 11.81 15.42
C ASP A 306 20.97 10.75 15.44
N ARG A 307 20.68 9.54 15.94
CA ARG A 307 21.60 8.39 15.90
C ARG A 307 21.97 8.00 14.47
N MET A 308 21.00 7.89 13.55
CA MET A 308 21.29 7.65 12.12
C MET A 308 22.21 8.74 11.54
N HIS A 309 22.06 9.99 11.98
CA HIS A 309 22.88 11.10 11.51
C HIS A 309 24.33 11.07 12.02
N THR A 310 24.63 10.31 13.07
CA THR A 310 26.00 10.15 13.59
C THR A 310 26.80 9.03 12.91
N LEU A 311 26.14 8.19 12.09
CA LEU A 311 26.78 7.03 11.46
C LEU A 311 27.91 7.38 10.50
N SER A 312 28.85 6.44 10.38
CA SER A 312 30.03 6.57 9.53
C SER A 312 29.65 6.68 8.05
N LYS A 313 30.44 7.43 7.29
CA LYS A 313 30.26 7.64 5.85
C LYS A 313 31.47 7.15 5.07
N GLN A 314 31.23 6.59 3.89
CA GLN A 314 32.29 6.31 2.93
C GLN A 314 32.91 7.63 2.44
N PRO A 315 34.23 7.66 2.18
CA PRO A 315 34.86 8.81 1.54
C PRO A 315 34.20 9.14 0.18
N GLY A 316 34.07 10.43 -0.14
CA GLY A 316 33.55 10.93 -1.42
C GLY A 316 32.32 11.84 -1.29
N ASP A 317 31.91 12.42 -2.41
CA ASP A 317 30.93 13.52 -2.44
C ASP A 317 29.48 13.08 -2.21
N TYR A 318 29.16 11.80 -2.45
CA TYR A 318 27.80 11.30 -2.30
C TYR A 318 27.37 11.14 -0.84
N ALA A 319 28.32 11.10 0.10
CA ALA A 319 28.08 10.92 1.53
C ALA A 319 27.26 9.64 1.85
N ARG A 320 27.63 8.54 1.17
CA ARG A 320 27.07 7.19 1.39
C ARG A 320 27.40 6.72 2.81
N MET A 321 26.46 6.12 3.52
CA MET A 321 26.76 5.47 4.81
C MET A 321 27.65 4.24 4.60
N VAL A 322 28.53 3.92 5.57
CA VAL A 322 29.38 2.71 5.50
C VAL A 322 28.50 1.46 5.58
N HIS A 323 27.69 1.36 6.64
CA HIS A 323 26.61 0.39 6.71
C HIS A 323 25.24 1.10 6.68
N TYR A 324 24.29 0.50 5.97
CA TYR A 324 22.95 1.06 5.83
C TYR A 324 22.09 0.72 7.04
N VAL A 325 21.15 1.61 7.37
CA VAL A 325 20.14 1.35 8.40
C VAL A 325 18.94 0.73 7.71
N ALA A 326 18.62 -0.51 8.09
CA ALA A 326 17.52 -1.25 7.51
C ALA A 326 16.18 -0.66 7.96
N ILE A 327 15.23 -0.54 7.03
CA ILE A 327 13.82 -0.32 7.34
C ILE A 327 13.20 -1.71 7.48
N LYS A 328 12.99 -2.17 8.72
CA LYS A 328 12.40 -3.48 8.98
C LYS A 328 10.94 -3.49 8.53
N LYS A 329 10.21 -2.46 8.91
CA LYS A 329 8.79 -2.31 8.62
C LYS A 329 8.37 -0.85 8.69
N MET A 330 7.45 -0.46 7.80
CA MET A 330 6.63 0.74 7.99
C MET A 330 5.18 0.34 8.22
N SER A 331 4.56 0.85 9.29
CA SER A 331 3.16 0.54 9.63
C SER A 331 2.36 1.82 9.79
N ILE A 332 1.24 1.92 9.07
CA ILE A 332 0.23 2.97 9.31
C ILE A 332 -0.43 2.65 10.65
N LEU A 333 -0.48 3.63 11.55
CA LEU A 333 -1.09 3.47 12.86
C LEU A 333 -2.58 3.84 12.80
N ASP A 334 -3.42 3.04 13.44
CA ASP A 334 -4.83 3.36 13.53
C ASP A 334 -5.04 4.56 14.46
N ASN A 335 -5.98 5.43 14.11
CA ASN A 335 -6.29 6.62 14.92
C ASN A 335 -6.79 6.29 16.33
N ASN A 336 -7.14 5.02 16.59
CA ASN A 336 -7.59 4.51 17.88
C ASN A 336 -6.45 4.11 18.82
N ASP A 337 -5.20 3.99 18.33
CA ASP A 337 -4.05 3.52 19.11
C ASP A 337 -3.33 4.67 19.86
N LYS A 338 -4.06 5.72 20.26
CA LYS A 338 -3.50 6.90 20.95
C LYS A 338 -3.38 6.74 22.46
#